data_AF-A0A1F7BIM6-F1
#
_entry.id   AF-A0A1F7BIM6-F1
#
_cell.length_a   1.000
_cell.length_b   1.000
_cell.length_c   1.000
_cell.angle_alpha   90.00
_cell.angle_beta   90.00
_cell.angle_gamma   90.00
#
_symmetry.space_group_name_H-M   'P 1'
#
loop_
_entity.id
_entity.type
_entity.pdbx_description
1 polymer ?
#
loop_
_entity_poly.entity_id
_entity_poly.type
_entity_poly.pdbx_seq_one_letter_code
_entity_poly.pdbx_strand_id
1 'polypeptide(L)'
;MDHLSFRRLLSATTVTASLLSAVPAHAWTLQSIEQMRGITPTLVRTGSPVISKARSSVASHPSRRALRAAVARRNRRLSSISRSSASSSRSSVSSVSGVRDPYPDVSLGGRIVLLGGTSPVLGSVKAFSNTEPLRATTITVTLDTAVHSVDQLLIYDHDAWLLGSARLDSSVSGGKTYVLNLKTKNIVVPHREDYSFYIRAVLKNRDAGGVSAELLTAASVSLEGSGVWSNRSYTQSLTGTFSTHQIARSVITSIMNGGPTNEPLLSGSDREIGKFRFMGVRGDGSADLRLTELRFTLSQTGNVSLSNAEIIADGSSDRSSCTISSSTITCPLSASFGSLSSGPRRLTLLADIAISNTGNRASLQVSLNEPGTTTSAGAIQWTDGSTTFDWVGADAPVIRGTYYSY
;
A
#
# COMPACT_ATOMS: atom_id res chain seq x y z
N MET A 1 68.56 -40.03 12.64
CA MET A 1 68.17 -39.43 11.34
C MET A 1 66.82 -40.00 10.92
N ASP A 2 65.73 -39.86 11.67
CA ASP A 2 65.02 -38.65 12.17
C ASP A 2 64.14 -37.95 11.13
N HIS A 3 63.00 -38.61 10.88
CA HIS A 3 61.65 -38.05 10.77
C HIS A 3 61.47 -36.54 10.52
N LEU A 4 60.96 -36.21 9.33
CA LEU A 4 60.19 -34.99 9.09
C LEU A 4 58.69 -35.24 9.29
N SER A 5 58.11 -34.61 10.31
CA SER A 5 56.70 -34.74 10.69
C SER A 5 55.86 -33.61 10.10
N PHE A 6 55.10 -33.88 9.04
CA PHE A 6 54.13 -32.92 8.48
C PHE A 6 52.81 -32.95 9.25
N ARG A 7 52.62 -31.99 10.16
CA ARG A 7 51.31 -31.76 10.81
C ARG A 7 50.31 -31.16 9.82
N ARG A 8 49.31 -31.93 9.40
CA ARG A 8 48.07 -31.38 8.83
C ARG A 8 47.16 -30.94 9.99
N LEU A 9 46.81 -29.65 10.03
CA LEU A 9 45.76 -29.14 10.91
C LEU A 9 44.39 -29.43 10.27
N LEU A 10 43.53 -30.12 11.02
CA LEU A 10 42.11 -30.24 10.71
C LEU A 10 41.42 -28.93 11.08
N SER A 11 40.78 -28.28 10.10
CA SER A 11 39.81 -27.21 10.37
C SER A 11 38.42 -27.83 10.41
N ALA A 12 37.75 -27.77 11.57
CA ALA A 12 36.40 -28.27 11.73
C ALA A 12 35.40 -27.19 11.28
N THR A 13 34.66 -27.46 10.22
CA THR A 13 33.57 -26.60 9.74
C THR A 13 32.35 -26.73 10.66
N THR A 14 32.11 -25.70 11.47
CA THR A 14 30.87 -25.55 12.25
C THR A 14 29.69 -25.30 11.30
N VAL A 15 28.82 -26.29 11.14
CA VAL A 15 27.54 -26.13 10.43
C VAL A 15 26.56 -25.38 11.33
N THR A 16 26.47 -24.07 11.19
CA THR A 16 25.38 -23.28 11.78
C THR A 16 24.09 -23.52 10.98
N ALA A 17 23.19 -24.32 11.55
CA ALA A 17 21.84 -24.50 11.00
C ALA A 17 21.03 -23.22 11.17
N SER A 18 20.97 -22.39 10.13
CA SER A 18 20.09 -21.21 10.08
C SER A 18 18.63 -21.66 10.03
N LEU A 19 17.93 -21.53 11.16
CA LEU A 19 16.47 -21.67 11.23
C LEU A 19 15.83 -20.60 10.33
N LEU A 20 15.31 -21.01 9.18
CA LEU A 20 14.46 -20.20 8.33
C LEU A 20 13.16 -19.88 9.09
N SER A 21 13.11 -18.69 9.69
CA SER A 21 11.84 -18.09 10.09
C SER A 21 10.97 -17.93 8.84
N ALA A 22 9.78 -18.53 8.87
CA ALA A 22 8.81 -18.34 7.80
C ALA A 22 8.39 -16.86 7.78
N VAL A 23 8.92 -16.10 6.82
CA VAL A 23 8.43 -14.75 6.53
C VAL A 23 7.00 -14.91 6.02
N PRO A 24 5.97 -14.33 6.68
CA PRO A 24 4.63 -14.36 6.14
C PRO A 24 4.63 -13.57 4.84
N ALA A 25 4.27 -14.24 3.73
CA ALA A 25 3.94 -13.52 2.51
C ALA A 25 2.73 -12.63 2.84
N HIS A 26 2.95 -11.31 2.89
CA HIS A 26 1.88 -10.34 3.17
C HIS A 26 0.92 -10.30 1.98
N ALA A 27 -0.07 -11.21 2.00
CA ALA A 27 -1.28 -11.04 1.23
C ALA A 27 -1.93 -9.74 1.69
N TRP A 28 -2.00 -8.75 0.79
CA TRP A 28 -2.61 -7.46 1.06
C TRP A 28 -4.07 -7.70 1.45
N THR A 29 -4.42 -7.38 2.69
CA THR A 29 -5.76 -7.63 3.22
C THR A 29 -6.79 -6.84 2.42
N LEU A 30 -8.04 -7.34 2.35
CA LEU A 30 -9.13 -6.72 1.57
C LEU A 30 -9.31 -5.22 1.88
N GLN A 31 -8.98 -4.80 3.10
CA GLN A 31 -8.95 -3.41 3.55
C GLN A 31 -8.09 -2.51 2.65
N SER A 32 -6.95 -2.98 2.14
CA SER A 32 -6.08 -2.23 1.22
C SER A 32 -6.71 -2.01 -0.16
N ILE A 33 -7.63 -2.89 -0.59
CA ILE A 33 -8.33 -2.76 -1.88
C ILE A 33 -9.49 -1.76 -1.76
N GLU A 34 -10.17 -1.70 -0.60
CA GLU A 34 -11.16 -0.65 -0.31
C GLU A 34 -10.49 0.72 -0.09
N GLN A 35 -9.31 0.75 0.56
CA GLN A 35 -8.50 1.95 0.77
C GLN A 35 -8.07 2.65 -0.52
N MET A 36 -7.84 1.93 -1.61
CA MET A 36 -7.55 2.54 -2.93
C MET A 36 -8.77 3.13 -3.63
N ARG A 37 -10.00 2.84 -3.21
CA ARG A 37 -11.22 3.27 -3.92
C ARG A 37 -11.80 4.60 -3.45
N GLY A 38 -11.51 5.05 -2.24
CA GLY A 38 -11.76 6.44 -1.80
C GLY A 38 -13.18 7.00 -2.00
N ILE A 39 -14.23 6.15 -2.05
CA ILE A 39 -15.60 6.62 -2.33
C ILE A 39 -16.25 7.13 -1.05
N THR A 40 -16.14 8.44 -0.79
CA THR A 40 -17.04 9.13 0.14
C THR A 40 -18.43 9.24 -0.51
N PRO A 41 -19.51 8.71 0.07
CA PRO A 41 -20.84 8.81 -0.53
C PRO A 41 -21.42 10.22 -0.34
N THR A 42 -21.29 11.06 -1.35
CA THR A 42 -21.96 12.37 -1.41
C THR A 42 -23.46 12.16 -1.55
N LEU A 43 -24.23 12.46 -0.50
CA LEU A 43 -25.69 12.37 -0.49
C LEU A 43 -26.33 13.46 -1.37
N VAL A 44 -26.42 13.20 -2.68
CA VAL A 44 -27.12 14.06 -3.64
C VAL A 44 -28.63 13.86 -3.48
N ARG A 45 -29.28 14.77 -2.76
CA ARG A 45 -30.73 14.82 -2.60
C ARG A 45 -31.39 15.39 -3.86
N THR A 46 -31.67 14.54 -4.84
CA THR A 46 -32.56 14.89 -5.96
C THR A 46 -34.02 14.93 -5.49
N GLY A 47 -34.77 15.92 -5.96
CA GLY A 47 -36.21 16.02 -5.73
C GLY A 47 -36.94 16.42 -7.01
N SER A 48 -38.05 15.74 -7.31
CA SER A 48 -39.02 15.99 -8.41
C SER A 48 -40.17 14.93 -8.31
N PRO A 49 -41.32 15.04 -9.02
CA PRO A 49 -42.43 15.88 -8.55
C PRO A 49 -43.82 15.17 -8.46
N VAL A 50 -44.75 15.81 -7.72
CA VAL A 50 -46.23 15.97 -7.88
C VAL A 50 -47.15 14.81 -8.37
N ILE A 51 -48.36 14.78 -7.75
CA ILE A 51 -49.70 14.21 -8.16
C ILE A 51 -50.21 13.12 -7.17
N SER A 52 -51.46 13.10 -6.68
CA SER A 52 -52.47 14.14 -6.33
C SER A 52 -53.63 13.53 -5.48
N LYS A 53 -54.47 14.38 -4.83
CA LYS A 53 -55.82 14.08 -4.25
C LYS A 53 -55.88 13.15 -3.00
N ALA A 54 -56.79 13.30 -2.03
CA ALA A 54 -57.71 14.40 -1.69
C ALA A 54 -58.30 14.28 -0.24
N ARG A 55 -58.80 15.42 0.29
CA ARG A 55 -59.89 15.59 1.29
C ARG A 55 -59.80 14.99 2.73
N SER A 56 -59.81 15.94 3.69
CA SER A 56 -60.67 15.98 4.92
C SER A 56 -60.43 14.94 6.04
N SER A 57 -60.61 15.22 7.34
CA SER A 57 -60.99 16.45 8.07
C SER A 57 -60.87 16.26 9.60
N VAL A 58 -61.15 17.34 10.36
CA VAL A 58 -61.48 17.40 11.81
C VAL A 58 -60.32 17.25 12.82
N ALA A 59 -60.36 18.13 13.82
CA ALA A 59 -59.40 18.23 14.92
C ALA A 59 -59.84 17.46 16.17
N SER A 60 -58.90 17.12 17.05
CA SER A 60 -58.94 17.54 18.47
C SER A 60 -57.76 17.00 19.29
N HIS A 61 -57.24 17.84 20.18
CA HIS A 61 -56.65 17.44 21.45
C HIS A 61 -57.62 17.95 22.54
N PRO A 62 -57.82 17.22 23.65
CA PRO A 62 -57.06 17.60 24.85
C PRO A 62 -56.71 16.47 25.83
N SER A 63 -55.45 16.49 26.29
CA SER A 63 -55.03 16.58 27.70
C SER A 63 -55.89 16.01 28.86
N ARG A 64 -55.18 15.30 29.76
CA ARG A 64 -55.30 15.25 31.26
C ARG A 64 -56.24 14.24 31.97
N ARG A 65 -55.55 13.29 32.65
CA ARG A 65 -55.44 13.19 34.14
C ARG A 65 -56.52 12.41 34.93
N ALA A 66 -56.15 11.16 35.22
CA ALA A 66 -56.23 10.44 36.51
C ALA A 66 -57.59 9.94 37.07
N LEU A 67 -57.57 8.68 37.52
CA LEU A 67 -58.05 8.08 38.81
C LEU A 67 -57.62 6.59 38.79
N ARG A 68 -56.82 6.06 39.73
CA ARG A 68 -57.19 5.41 41.03
C ARG A 68 -58.18 4.22 40.84
N ALA A 69 -58.03 3.03 41.46
CA ALA A 69 -57.07 2.57 42.46
C ALA A 69 -56.80 1.04 42.46
N ALA A 70 -55.61 0.71 42.96
CA ALA A 70 -55.15 -0.48 43.69
C ALA A 70 -56.12 -1.62 44.11
N VAL A 71 -55.69 -2.85 43.84
CA VAL A 71 -55.90 -4.04 44.70
C VAL A 71 -54.55 -4.77 44.87
N ALA A 72 -54.25 -5.22 46.09
CA ALA A 72 -52.94 -5.75 46.46
C ALA A 72 -52.87 -7.28 46.48
N ARG A 73 -51.66 -7.84 46.27
CA ARG A 73 -50.99 -8.78 47.23
C ARG A 73 -49.66 -9.36 46.71
N ARG A 74 -48.63 -9.32 47.59
CA ARG A 74 -47.58 -10.35 47.84
C ARG A 74 -46.67 -10.78 46.65
N ASN A 75 -45.40 -11.17 46.84
CA ASN A 75 -44.41 -11.03 47.92
C ASN A 75 -43.07 -11.61 47.41
N ARG A 76 -41.90 -10.96 47.63
CA ARG A 76 -40.65 -11.56 48.20
C ARG A 76 -39.35 -10.83 47.83
N ARG A 77 -38.50 -10.70 48.87
CA ARG A 77 -37.02 -10.56 48.91
C ARG A 77 -36.43 -9.28 48.28
N LEU A 78 -35.94 -8.30 49.05
CA LEU A 78 -34.85 -8.24 50.05
C LEU A 78 -33.42 -8.25 49.48
N SER A 79 -32.62 -7.32 50.01
CA SER A 79 -31.16 -7.11 49.96
C SER A 79 -30.62 -6.14 48.89
N SER A 80 -29.65 -5.25 49.17
CA SER A 80 -29.33 -4.47 50.38
C SER A 80 -28.17 -3.50 50.13
N ILE A 81 -28.22 -2.31 50.75
CA ILE A 81 -27.09 -1.46 51.20
C ILE A 81 -26.19 -0.83 50.11
N SER A 82 -26.27 0.50 50.05
CA SER A 82 -25.29 1.40 49.43
C SER A 82 -24.01 1.50 50.27
N ARG A 83 -22.84 1.63 49.62
CA ARG A 83 -21.66 2.27 50.21
C ARG A 83 -20.99 3.20 49.19
N SER A 84 -20.60 4.37 49.66
CA SER A 84 -20.02 5.47 48.90
C SER A 84 -18.49 5.44 48.92
N SER A 85 -17.86 5.79 47.81
CA SER A 85 -16.43 6.13 47.77
C SER A 85 -16.05 6.93 46.52
N ALA A 86 -15.58 8.16 46.75
CA ALA A 86 -14.69 8.96 45.91
C ALA A 86 -14.79 8.82 44.38
N SER A 87 -15.61 9.67 43.75
CA SER A 87 -15.42 10.03 42.34
C SER A 87 -14.16 10.89 42.20
N SER A 88 -13.03 10.25 41.91
CA SER A 88 -11.82 10.96 41.52
C SER A 88 -12.08 11.70 40.21
N SER A 89 -11.96 13.03 40.24
CA SER A 89 -12.08 13.90 39.08
C SER A 89 -10.94 13.65 38.10
N ARG A 90 -11.04 12.59 37.29
CA ARG A 90 -10.20 12.42 36.10
C ARG A 90 -10.58 13.55 35.16
N SER A 91 -9.68 14.52 35.03
CA SER A 91 -9.75 15.59 34.06
C SER A 91 -10.08 15.00 32.69
N SER A 92 -11.28 15.28 32.18
CA SER A 92 -11.66 14.92 30.82
C SER A 92 -10.73 15.68 29.88
N VAL A 93 -9.66 15.01 29.42
CA VAL A 93 -8.79 15.56 28.38
C VAL A 93 -9.69 15.79 27.19
N SER A 94 -9.94 17.06 26.87
CA SER A 94 -10.84 17.46 25.80
C SER A 94 -10.34 16.85 24.50
N SER A 95 -11.07 15.83 24.01
CA SER A 95 -10.75 15.13 22.78
C SER A 95 -10.81 16.13 21.63
N VAL A 96 -9.65 16.59 21.17
CA VAL A 96 -9.53 17.43 19.98
C VAL A 96 -10.13 16.63 18.82
N SER A 97 -11.23 17.14 18.26
CA SER A 97 -11.92 16.54 17.12
C SER A 97 -11.12 16.79 15.83
N GLY A 98 -9.93 16.19 15.74
CA GLY A 98 -9.11 16.18 14.54
C GLY A 98 -9.51 15.06 13.58
N VAL A 99 -9.08 15.20 12.33
CA VAL A 99 -9.06 14.08 11.37
C VAL A 99 -7.74 13.35 11.57
N ARG A 100 -7.79 12.03 11.82
CA ARG A 100 -6.60 11.17 11.81
C ARG A 100 -6.32 10.64 10.41
N ASP A 101 -5.08 10.26 10.15
CA ASP A 101 -4.70 9.51 8.96
C ASP A 101 -5.49 8.18 8.92
N PRO A 102 -6.30 7.91 7.87
CA PRO A 102 -6.99 6.65 7.72
C PRO A 102 -6.07 5.52 7.22
N TYR A 103 -4.84 5.83 6.80
CA TYR A 103 -3.88 4.87 6.25
C TYR A 103 -2.84 4.48 7.31
N PRO A 104 -2.80 3.21 7.77
CA PRO A 104 -1.84 2.76 8.78
C PRO A 104 -0.42 2.56 8.22
N ASP A 105 -0.27 2.46 6.90
CA ASP A 105 1.03 2.33 6.25
C ASP A 105 1.76 3.69 6.20
N VAL A 106 2.73 3.83 7.09
CA VAL A 106 3.67 4.95 7.16
C VAL A 106 5.07 4.60 6.66
N SER A 107 5.20 3.50 5.90
CA SER A 107 6.49 3.09 5.33
C SER A 107 7.01 4.08 4.29
N LEU A 108 8.33 4.27 4.29
CA LEU A 108 9.06 5.10 3.34
C LEU A 108 9.71 4.17 2.31
N GLY A 109 8.98 3.89 1.24
CA GLY A 109 9.43 3.08 0.13
C GLY A 109 8.84 3.56 -1.19
N GLY A 110 9.58 3.38 -2.28
CA GLY A 110 9.06 3.67 -3.62
C GLY A 110 7.88 2.76 -3.95
N ARG A 111 6.78 3.34 -4.43
CA ARG A 111 5.52 2.62 -4.74
C ARG A 111 4.90 3.18 -6.01
N ILE A 112 4.15 2.35 -6.73
CA ILE A 112 3.20 2.82 -7.74
C ILE A 112 1.98 3.39 -7.01
N VAL A 113 1.52 4.58 -7.39
CA VAL A 113 0.37 5.25 -6.76
C VAL A 113 -0.74 5.46 -7.77
N LEU A 114 -1.96 5.07 -7.39
CA LEU A 114 -3.15 5.15 -8.22
C LEU A 114 -3.66 6.61 -8.31
N LEU A 115 -3.89 7.10 -9.54
CA LEU A 115 -4.63 8.36 -9.77
C LEU A 115 -6.00 8.35 -9.06
N GLY A 116 -6.43 9.50 -8.56
CA GLY A 116 -7.62 9.63 -7.72
C GLY A 116 -7.44 9.18 -6.26
N GLY A 117 -6.34 8.49 -5.95
CA GLY A 117 -6.02 8.00 -4.62
C GLY A 117 -5.24 8.99 -3.74
N THR A 118 -4.93 8.54 -2.52
CA THR A 118 -3.92 9.16 -1.64
C THR A 118 -2.67 8.29 -1.65
N SER A 119 -1.48 8.90 -1.66
CA SER A 119 -0.22 8.16 -1.69
C SER A 119 0.14 7.50 -0.34
N PRO A 120 1.06 6.53 -0.36
CA PRO A 120 1.94 6.25 0.78
C PRO A 120 2.69 7.51 1.26
N VAL A 121 3.47 7.39 2.32
CA VAL A 121 4.19 8.55 2.87
C VAL A 121 5.28 9.01 1.88
N LEU A 122 5.08 10.20 1.32
CA LEU A 122 6.01 10.87 0.39
C LEU A 122 7.32 11.26 1.09
N GLY A 123 7.22 11.59 2.37
CA GLY A 123 8.37 11.80 3.23
C GLY A 123 8.01 12.15 4.66
N SER A 124 9.02 12.07 5.53
CA SER A 124 8.95 12.43 6.95
C SER A 124 10.10 13.35 7.30
N VAL A 125 9.81 14.40 8.06
CA VAL A 125 10.73 15.49 8.41
C VAL A 125 10.66 15.82 9.89
N LYS A 126 11.74 16.42 10.40
CA LYS A 126 11.85 16.89 11.78
C LYS A 126 12.12 18.38 11.83
N ALA A 127 11.35 19.09 12.65
CA ALA A 127 11.65 20.45 13.08
C ALA A 127 12.25 20.43 14.48
N PHE A 128 13.30 21.22 14.70
CA PHE A 128 14.02 21.29 15.97
C PHE A 128 14.50 22.73 16.19
N SER A 129 14.15 23.33 17.32
CA SER A 129 14.59 24.70 17.67
C SER A 129 15.51 24.69 18.88
N ASN A 130 16.75 25.15 18.67
CA ASN A 130 17.76 25.26 19.74
C ASN A 130 17.65 26.57 20.56
N THR A 131 16.91 27.57 20.06
CA THR A 131 16.91 28.95 20.57
C THR A 131 15.73 29.19 21.51
N GLU A 132 14.52 28.93 21.05
CA GLU A 132 13.26 29.07 21.81
C GLU A 132 12.14 28.22 21.16
N PRO A 133 11.00 27.95 21.80
CA PRO A 133 9.88 27.27 21.14
C PRO A 133 9.37 28.10 19.95
N LEU A 134 9.03 27.44 18.83
CA LEU A 134 8.55 28.12 17.62
C LEU A 134 7.07 27.82 17.39
N ARG A 135 6.26 28.88 17.30
CA ARG A 135 4.87 28.82 16.84
C ARG A 135 4.85 28.76 15.32
N ALA A 136 4.54 27.59 14.76
CA ALA A 136 4.52 27.38 13.32
C ALA A 136 3.37 28.15 12.65
N THR A 137 3.68 28.87 11.57
CA THR A 137 2.72 29.66 10.77
C THR A 137 2.56 29.13 9.35
N THR A 138 3.63 28.61 8.76
CA THR A 138 3.67 28.11 7.38
C THR A 138 4.46 26.81 7.32
N ILE A 139 3.97 25.80 6.60
CA ILE A 139 4.79 24.68 6.14
C ILE A 139 4.79 24.72 4.62
N THR A 140 5.99 24.72 4.04
CA THR A 140 6.18 24.73 2.59
C THR A 140 6.88 23.43 2.17
N VAL A 141 6.29 22.71 1.22
CA VAL A 141 6.83 21.48 0.63
C VAL A 141 7.18 21.77 -0.82
N THR A 142 8.41 21.48 -1.23
CA THR A 142 8.85 21.64 -2.62
C THR A 142 9.09 20.27 -3.23
N LEU A 143 8.41 19.99 -4.35
CA LEU A 143 8.64 18.77 -5.14
C LEU A 143 9.93 18.90 -5.96
N ASP A 144 10.55 17.76 -6.29
CA ASP A 144 11.75 17.72 -7.12
C ASP A 144 11.47 18.17 -8.57
N THR A 145 10.35 17.71 -9.12
CA THR A 145 9.81 18.09 -10.44
C THR A 145 8.40 18.68 -10.30
N ALA A 146 7.89 19.31 -11.37
CA ALA A 146 6.49 19.70 -11.42
C ALA A 146 5.63 18.47 -11.72
N VAL A 147 4.65 18.18 -10.87
CA VAL A 147 3.79 16.98 -10.98
C VAL A 147 2.34 17.43 -11.15
N HIS A 148 1.80 17.29 -12.35
CA HIS A 148 0.47 17.79 -12.70
C HIS A 148 -0.63 17.02 -11.96
N SER A 149 -0.37 15.75 -11.66
CA SER A 149 -1.32 14.85 -10.99
C SER A 149 -1.59 15.19 -9.51
N VAL A 150 -0.76 15.99 -8.84
CA VAL A 150 -1.00 16.34 -7.43
C VAL A 150 -2.08 17.42 -7.31
N ASP A 151 -3.11 17.17 -6.49
CA ASP A 151 -4.14 18.15 -6.12
C ASP A 151 -3.72 18.95 -4.86
N GLN A 152 -3.24 18.23 -3.85
CA GLN A 152 -2.81 18.78 -2.56
C GLN A 152 -1.86 17.79 -1.85
N LEU A 153 -1.07 18.31 -0.92
CA LEU A 153 -0.28 17.49 -0.01
C LEU A 153 -0.89 17.56 1.40
N LEU A 154 -1.26 16.40 1.95
CA LEU A 154 -1.75 16.27 3.32
C LEU A 154 -0.57 16.15 4.27
N ILE A 155 -0.55 16.95 5.32
CA ILE A 155 0.53 17.00 6.31
C ILE A 155 -0.02 16.52 7.65
N TYR A 156 0.61 15.51 8.25
CA TYR A 156 0.19 14.86 9.50
C TYR A 156 1.30 14.95 10.55
N ASP A 157 0.96 15.13 11.82
CA ASP A 157 1.94 15.03 12.91
C ASP A 157 2.32 13.58 13.25
N HIS A 158 3.28 13.42 14.17
CA HIS A 158 3.73 12.12 14.69
C HIS A 158 2.62 11.28 15.34
N ASP A 159 1.54 11.90 15.81
CA ASP A 159 0.36 11.23 16.36
C ASP A 159 -0.68 10.86 15.28
N ALA A 160 -0.34 11.06 14.00
CA ALA A 160 -1.17 10.88 12.82
C ALA A 160 -2.41 11.80 12.75
N TRP A 161 -2.39 12.98 13.41
CA TRP A 161 -3.43 14.00 13.21
C TRP A 161 -3.10 14.88 12.01
N LEU A 162 -4.11 15.15 11.18
CA LEU A 162 -3.99 16.04 10.03
C LEU A 162 -3.74 17.48 10.49
N LEU A 163 -2.54 18.00 10.22
CA LEU A 163 -2.18 19.41 10.37
C LEU A 163 -2.85 20.26 9.29
N GLY A 164 -2.95 19.76 8.06
CA GLY A 164 -3.77 20.37 7.01
C GLY A 164 -3.37 19.96 5.60
N SER A 165 -3.96 20.63 4.62
CA SER A 165 -3.65 20.44 3.20
C SER A 165 -2.82 21.60 2.65
N ALA A 166 -1.59 21.33 2.23
CA ALA A 166 -0.81 22.26 1.44
C ALA A 166 -1.33 22.29 -0.01
N ARG A 167 -1.46 23.48 -0.58
CA ARG A 167 -1.95 23.71 -1.95
C ARG A 167 -0.85 24.33 -2.80
N LEU A 168 -0.87 24.06 -4.11
CA LEU A 168 0.09 24.60 -5.06
C LEU A 168 0.08 26.13 -5.02
N ASP A 169 1.24 26.73 -4.75
CA ASP A 169 1.43 28.17 -4.80
C ASP A 169 1.72 28.59 -6.25
N SER A 170 0.69 29.08 -6.93
CA SER A 170 0.78 29.57 -8.31
C SER A 170 1.54 30.89 -8.46
N SER A 171 1.92 31.55 -7.36
CA SER A 171 2.79 32.73 -7.41
C SER A 171 4.27 32.38 -7.57
N VAL A 172 4.66 31.15 -7.20
CA VAL A 172 6.02 30.64 -7.37
C VAL A 172 6.14 29.93 -8.72
N SER A 173 7.09 30.38 -9.55
CA SER A 173 7.32 29.80 -10.88
C SER A 173 7.81 28.35 -10.80
N GLY A 174 7.50 27.57 -11.83
CA GLY A 174 7.92 26.17 -11.94
C GLY A 174 6.97 25.14 -11.34
N GLY A 175 5.92 25.54 -10.61
CA GLY A 175 4.80 24.64 -10.26
C GLY A 175 5.13 23.50 -9.30
N LYS A 176 6.14 23.67 -8.43
CA LYS A 176 6.63 22.63 -7.50
C LYS A 176 6.30 22.88 -6.02
N THR A 177 5.90 24.10 -5.68
CA THR A 177 5.84 24.58 -4.29
C THR A 177 4.41 24.49 -3.74
N TYR A 178 4.22 23.74 -2.66
CA TYR A 178 2.95 23.55 -1.98
C TYR A 178 3.00 24.16 -0.59
N VAL A 179 2.06 25.04 -0.26
CA VAL A 179 2.07 25.83 0.98
C VAL A 179 0.85 25.49 1.84
N LEU A 180 1.08 25.15 3.11
CA LEU A 180 0.07 25.05 4.16
C LEU A 180 0.19 26.25 5.12
N ASN A 181 -0.87 27.06 5.16
CA ASN A 181 -1.01 28.13 6.15
C ASN A 181 -1.64 27.59 7.44
N LEU A 182 -0.92 27.64 8.56
CA LEU A 182 -1.34 27.12 9.87
C LEU A 182 -2.09 28.12 10.74
N LYS A 183 -2.55 29.26 10.19
CA LYS A 183 -3.08 30.42 10.94
C LYS A 183 -4.18 30.12 11.96
N THR A 184 -4.90 29.02 11.83
CA THR A 184 -5.99 28.58 12.74
C THR A 184 -5.57 27.47 13.73
N LYS A 185 -4.32 26.98 13.69
CA LYS A 185 -3.82 25.89 14.55
C LYS A 185 -2.64 26.35 15.39
N ASN A 186 -2.69 26.03 16.69
CA ASN A 186 -1.62 26.30 17.63
C ASN A 186 -0.56 25.19 17.61
N ILE A 187 0.18 25.08 16.51
CA ILE A 187 1.30 24.13 16.39
C ILE A 187 2.56 24.81 16.95
N VAL A 188 3.18 24.18 17.95
CA VAL A 188 4.39 24.67 18.61
C VAL A 188 5.47 23.59 18.53
N VAL A 189 6.58 23.90 17.87
CA VAL A 189 7.82 23.13 17.95
C VAL A 189 8.46 23.44 19.30
N PRO A 190 8.68 22.47 20.20
CA PRO A 190 9.22 22.74 21.52
C PRO A 190 10.69 23.19 21.46
N HIS A 191 11.18 23.77 22.56
CA HIS A 191 12.59 24.11 22.70
C HIS A 191 13.40 22.84 22.93
N ARG A 192 14.42 22.60 22.09
CA ARG A 192 15.35 21.47 22.17
C ARG A 192 14.72 20.08 22.11
N GLU A 193 13.56 19.96 21.47
CA GLU A 193 12.90 18.67 21.17
C GLU A 193 12.56 18.58 19.68
N ASP A 194 12.52 17.35 19.16
CA ASP A 194 12.12 17.07 17.77
C ASP A 194 10.58 17.11 17.65
N TYR A 195 10.05 18.01 16.84
CA TYR A 195 8.67 17.92 16.35
C TYR A 195 8.64 17.29 14.97
N SER A 196 8.13 16.05 14.89
CA SER A 196 8.10 15.26 13.65
C SER A 196 6.74 15.34 12.95
N PHE A 197 6.76 15.40 11.62
CA PHE A 197 5.57 15.33 10.78
C PHE A 197 5.87 14.67 9.43
N TYR A 198 4.83 14.15 8.78
CA TYR A 198 4.95 13.40 7.52
C TYR A 198 3.89 13.83 6.50
N ILE A 199 4.15 13.50 5.22
CA ILE A 199 3.44 14.05 4.07
C ILE A 199 2.86 12.92 3.21
N ARG A 200 1.62 13.06 2.75
CA ARG A 200 1.01 12.26 1.67
C ARG A 200 0.52 13.17 0.55
N ALA A 201 0.51 12.70 -0.68
CA ALA A 201 -0.13 13.41 -1.80
C ALA A 201 -1.55 12.89 -2.04
N VAL A 202 -2.48 13.78 -2.37
CA VAL A 202 -3.76 13.42 -2.99
C VAL A 202 -3.64 13.64 -4.48
N LEU A 203 -3.94 12.62 -5.26
CA LEU A 203 -3.82 12.65 -6.71
C LEU A 203 -5.16 12.94 -7.38
N LYS A 204 -5.12 13.72 -8.45
CA LYS A 204 -6.24 13.98 -9.35
C LYS A 204 -6.65 12.68 -10.04
N ASN A 205 -7.94 12.54 -10.34
CA ASN A 205 -8.41 11.54 -11.30
C ASN A 205 -7.86 11.86 -12.71
N ARG A 206 -7.85 10.87 -13.62
CA ARG A 206 -7.46 11.08 -15.02
C ARG A 206 -8.23 12.26 -15.64
N ASP A 207 -9.55 12.26 -15.48
CA ASP A 207 -10.45 13.27 -16.06
C ASP A 207 -10.28 14.68 -15.45
N ALA A 208 -9.58 14.78 -14.31
CA ALA A 208 -9.21 16.04 -13.66
C ALA A 208 -7.78 16.50 -14.02
N GLY A 209 -7.16 15.90 -15.05
CA GLY A 209 -5.80 16.22 -15.49
C GLY A 209 -4.70 15.39 -14.82
N GLY A 210 -5.04 14.23 -14.25
CA GLY A 210 -4.05 13.25 -13.76
C GLY A 210 -3.33 12.54 -14.93
N VAL A 211 -2.02 12.43 -14.83
CA VAL A 211 -1.10 11.94 -15.86
C VAL A 211 -0.36 10.71 -15.35
N SER A 212 -0.25 9.67 -16.19
CA SER A 212 0.51 8.45 -15.86
C SER A 212 2.01 8.65 -16.08
N ALA A 213 2.83 7.78 -15.49
CA ALA A 213 4.29 7.80 -15.49
C ALA A 213 4.98 8.93 -14.71
N GLU A 214 4.26 9.97 -14.24
CA GLU A 214 4.86 11.05 -13.46
C GLU A 214 5.56 10.52 -12.20
N LEU A 215 6.80 10.95 -11.96
CA LEU A 215 7.53 10.67 -10.73
C LEU A 215 7.18 11.72 -9.67
N LEU A 216 6.87 11.26 -8.47
CA LEU A 216 6.46 12.09 -7.34
C LEU A 216 7.47 11.92 -6.20
N THR A 217 8.25 12.97 -5.97
CA THR A 217 9.26 13.04 -4.90
C THR A 217 9.25 14.45 -4.31
N ALA A 218 9.28 14.56 -2.98
CA ALA A 218 9.57 15.83 -2.32
C ALA A 218 11.09 16.06 -2.28
N ALA A 219 11.56 17.24 -2.67
CA ALA A 219 12.97 17.62 -2.60
C ALA A 219 13.32 18.30 -1.28
N SER A 220 12.40 19.11 -0.73
CA SER A 220 12.63 19.80 0.55
C SER A 220 11.32 20.17 1.24
N VAL A 221 11.43 20.42 2.55
CA VAL A 221 10.38 21.00 3.36
C VAL A 221 10.99 22.14 4.18
N SER A 222 10.29 23.26 4.31
CA SER A 222 10.64 24.32 5.24
C SER A 222 9.46 24.66 6.15
N LEU A 223 9.81 25.15 7.33
CA LEU A 223 8.91 25.65 8.35
C LEU A 223 9.15 27.14 8.54
N GLU A 224 8.09 27.93 8.55
CA GLU A 224 8.10 29.31 9.03
C GLU A 224 7.29 29.40 10.31
N GLY A 225 7.72 30.28 11.23
CA GLY A 225 7.03 30.52 12.48
C GLY A 225 7.56 31.74 13.22
N SER A 226 6.95 32.02 14.38
CA SER A 226 7.45 33.02 15.31
C SER A 226 7.95 32.42 16.62
N GLY A 227 9.01 32.99 17.18
CA GLY A 227 9.51 32.64 18.51
C GLY A 227 8.45 32.93 19.58
N VAL A 228 8.16 31.95 20.45
CA VAL A 228 7.13 32.10 21.49
C VAL A 228 7.55 33.08 22.60
N TRP A 229 8.85 33.29 22.80
CA TRP A 229 9.39 34.24 23.78
C TRP A 229 9.74 35.59 23.13
N SER A 230 10.36 35.58 21.94
CA SER A 230 10.86 36.80 21.29
C SER A 230 9.90 37.45 20.29
N ASN A 231 8.88 36.73 19.81
CA ASN A 231 8.03 37.07 18.66
C ASN A 231 8.79 37.34 17.34
N ARG A 232 10.08 37.00 17.25
CA ARG A 232 10.86 37.11 16.01
C ARG A 232 10.41 36.05 15.00
N SER A 233 10.45 36.38 13.72
CA SER A 233 10.20 35.42 12.65
C SER A 233 11.41 34.51 12.44
N TYR A 234 11.14 33.22 12.20
CA TYR A 234 12.12 32.19 11.88
C TYR A 234 11.68 31.42 10.64
N THR A 235 12.64 31.11 9.78
CA THR A 235 12.48 30.17 8.65
C THR A 235 13.53 29.09 8.79
N GLN A 236 13.12 27.83 8.77
CA GLN A 236 13.98 26.67 8.95
C GLN A 236 13.75 25.66 7.83
N SER A 237 14.79 25.33 7.06
CA SER A 237 14.79 24.14 6.20
C SER A 237 14.87 22.88 7.07
N LEU A 238 14.00 21.92 6.82
CA LEU A 238 13.91 20.70 7.61
C LEU A 238 14.69 19.56 6.96
N THR A 239 15.38 18.78 7.78
CA THR A 239 15.96 17.51 7.34
C THR A 239 14.91 16.41 7.40
N GLY A 240 14.96 15.51 6.44
CA GLY A 240 14.01 14.41 6.34
C GLY A 240 14.42 13.36 5.33
N THR A 241 13.53 12.39 5.19
CA THR A 241 13.65 11.27 4.25
C THR A 241 12.46 11.31 3.30
N PHE A 242 12.74 11.23 2.00
CA PHE A 242 11.75 11.33 0.94
C PHE A 242 11.79 10.07 0.07
N SER A 243 10.62 9.60 -0.35
CA SER A 243 10.47 8.45 -1.25
C SER A 243 10.03 8.91 -2.63
N THR A 244 10.58 8.29 -3.68
CA THR A 244 10.13 8.49 -5.06
C THR A 244 9.02 7.51 -5.37
N HIS A 245 7.82 8.00 -5.63
CA HIS A 245 6.71 7.22 -6.14
C HIS A 245 6.57 7.43 -7.65
N GLN A 246 5.89 6.51 -8.34
CA GLN A 246 5.46 6.73 -9.73
C GLN A 246 3.94 6.63 -9.83
N ILE A 247 3.35 7.54 -10.59
CA ILE A 247 1.90 7.66 -10.72
C ILE A 247 1.39 6.79 -11.87
N ALA A 248 0.28 6.08 -11.66
CA ALA A 248 -0.35 5.21 -12.65
C ALA A 248 -1.88 5.28 -12.62
N ARG A 249 -2.54 5.00 -13.75
CA ARG A 249 -4.01 4.95 -13.86
C ARG A 249 -4.62 3.64 -13.36
N SER A 250 -3.79 2.60 -13.22
CA SER A 250 -4.14 1.33 -12.62
C SER A 250 -2.91 0.75 -11.93
N VAL A 251 -3.09 -0.15 -10.96
CA VAL A 251 -2.00 -0.69 -10.16
C VAL A 251 -2.21 -2.19 -9.94
N ILE A 252 -1.12 -2.98 -10.00
CA ILE A 252 -1.10 -4.37 -9.53
C ILE A 252 -1.00 -4.34 -7.99
N THR A 253 -2.00 -4.90 -7.32
CA THR A 253 -2.19 -4.76 -5.86
C THR A 253 -1.86 -6.03 -5.08
N SER A 254 -1.81 -7.18 -5.74
CA SER A 254 -1.32 -8.42 -5.13
C SER A 254 -0.84 -9.39 -6.18
N ILE A 255 0.25 -10.09 -5.87
CA ILE A 255 0.82 -11.17 -6.65
C ILE A 255 1.08 -12.31 -5.67
N MET A 256 0.58 -13.50 -5.96
CA MET A 256 0.65 -14.65 -5.06
C MET A 256 0.82 -15.96 -5.82
N ASN A 257 1.33 -16.99 -5.14
CA ASN A 257 1.33 -18.34 -5.68
C ASN A 257 -0.13 -18.75 -5.93
N GLY A 258 -0.43 -19.15 -7.16
CA GLY A 258 -1.74 -19.63 -7.58
C GLY A 258 -1.92 -21.14 -7.39
N GLY A 259 -0.83 -21.85 -7.10
CA GLY A 259 -0.78 -23.29 -6.84
C GLY A 259 -0.49 -23.62 -5.36
N PRO A 260 -0.32 -24.92 -5.06
CA PRO A 260 0.12 -25.40 -3.75
C PRO A 260 1.56 -24.98 -3.40
N THR A 261 1.98 -25.18 -2.15
CA THR A 261 3.35 -24.86 -1.73
C THR A 261 4.38 -25.86 -2.26
N ASN A 262 4.05 -27.16 -2.27
CA ASN A 262 4.91 -28.23 -2.76
C ASN A 262 4.10 -29.26 -3.55
N GLU A 263 4.70 -29.88 -4.57
CA GLU A 263 4.14 -30.96 -5.39
C GLU A 263 5.26 -31.98 -5.75
N PRO A 264 4.93 -33.22 -6.15
CA PRO A 264 5.92 -34.14 -6.71
C PRO A 264 6.45 -33.64 -8.05
N LEU A 265 7.76 -33.74 -8.27
CA LEU A 265 8.39 -33.46 -9.56
C LEU A 265 8.21 -34.65 -10.51
N LEU A 266 7.39 -34.49 -11.53
CA LEU A 266 7.10 -35.52 -12.52
C LEU A 266 7.68 -35.17 -13.89
N SER A 267 8.45 -36.08 -14.48
CA SER A 267 8.90 -35.95 -15.88
C SER A 267 7.74 -36.11 -16.86
N GLY A 268 7.95 -35.66 -18.10
CA GLY A 268 6.98 -35.74 -19.20
C GLY A 268 6.77 -34.40 -19.89
N SER A 269 5.94 -34.40 -20.93
CA SER A 269 5.55 -33.19 -21.64
C SER A 269 4.48 -32.40 -20.89
N ASP A 270 4.38 -31.10 -21.19
CA ASP A 270 3.26 -30.24 -20.79
C ASP A 270 2.96 -30.23 -19.27
N ARG A 271 4.02 -30.15 -18.45
CA ARG A 271 3.92 -30.15 -16.98
C ARG A 271 3.80 -28.75 -16.42
N GLU A 272 2.92 -28.56 -15.45
CA GLU A 272 2.90 -27.34 -14.64
C GLU A 272 4.22 -27.22 -13.87
N ILE A 273 4.96 -26.13 -14.12
CA ILE A 273 6.20 -25.77 -13.42
C ILE A 273 6.03 -24.53 -12.53
N GLY A 274 4.86 -23.90 -12.56
CA GLY A 274 4.46 -22.86 -11.61
C GLY A 274 3.14 -22.20 -11.98
N LYS A 275 2.46 -21.65 -10.97
CA LYS A 275 1.15 -21.02 -11.14
C LYS A 275 1.08 -19.75 -10.32
N PHE A 276 0.59 -18.66 -10.91
CA PHE A 276 0.63 -17.33 -10.32
C PHE A 276 -0.72 -16.63 -10.46
N ARG A 277 -1.13 -15.93 -9.40
CA ARG A 277 -2.36 -15.13 -9.37
C ARG A 277 -2.01 -13.66 -9.19
N PHE A 278 -2.48 -12.85 -10.12
CA PHE A 278 -2.32 -11.41 -10.17
C PHE A 278 -3.66 -10.74 -9.87
N MET A 279 -3.62 -9.67 -9.07
CA MET A 279 -4.77 -8.85 -8.73
C MET A 279 -4.38 -7.38 -8.88
N GLY A 280 -5.35 -6.54 -9.21
CA GLY A 280 -5.11 -5.12 -9.37
C GLY A 280 -6.38 -4.30 -9.41
N VAL A 281 -6.21 -2.99 -9.42
CA VAL A 281 -7.29 -2.00 -9.39
C VAL A 281 -7.09 -1.00 -10.53
N ARG A 282 -8.19 -0.64 -11.18
CA ARG A 282 -8.27 0.44 -12.18
C ARG A 282 -8.83 1.70 -11.51
N GLY A 283 -8.19 2.84 -11.74
CA GLY A 283 -8.62 4.14 -11.20
C GLY A 283 -9.76 4.76 -12.00
N ASP A 284 -9.89 4.42 -13.29
CA ASP A 284 -10.96 4.87 -14.17
C ASP A 284 -11.46 3.75 -15.11
N GLY A 285 -12.66 3.92 -15.66
CA GLY A 285 -13.31 2.90 -16.51
C GLY A 285 -12.61 2.64 -17.85
N SER A 286 -11.77 3.58 -18.30
CA SER A 286 -10.98 3.50 -19.54
C SER A 286 -9.52 3.07 -19.32
N ALA A 287 -9.14 2.67 -18.11
CA ALA A 287 -7.83 2.09 -17.84
C ALA A 287 -7.80 0.63 -18.30
N ASP A 288 -6.68 0.19 -18.88
CA ASP A 288 -6.43 -1.20 -19.27
C ASP A 288 -5.28 -1.74 -18.42
N LEU A 289 -5.61 -2.40 -17.30
CA LEU A 289 -4.60 -3.04 -16.48
C LEU A 289 -4.24 -4.39 -17.10
N ARG A 290 -3.03 -4.49 -17.65
CA ARG A 290 -2.59 -5.68 -18.38
C ARG A 290 -1.11 -5.97 -18.17
N LEU A 291 -0.78 -7.22 -17.85
CA LEU A 291 0.59 -7.77 -17.89
C LEU A 291 1.05 -7.91 -19.36
N THR A 292 2.27 -7.49 -19.68
CA THR A 292 2.83 -7.55 -21.05
C THR A 292 4.03 -8.47 -21.17
N GLU A 293 4.79 -8.68 -20.10
CA GLU A 293 5.89 -9.65 -20.05
C GLU A 293 6.10 -10.13 -18.60
N LEU A 294 6.43 -11.42 -18.43
CA LEU A 294 6.88 -11.99 -17.16
C LEU A 294 8.22 -12.69 -17.34
N ARG A 295 9.13 -12.49 -16.38
CA ARG A 295 10.47 -13.10 -16.33
C ARG A 295 10.61 -13.92 -15.06
N PHE A 296 10.45 -15.23 -15.17
CA PHE A 296 10.58 -16.13 -14.03
C PHE A 296 12.05 -16.52 -13.82
N THR A 297 12.55 -16.40 -12.60
CA THR A 297 13.82 -17.02 -12.19
C THR A 297 13.57 -18.50 -11.90
N LEU A 298 14.37 -19.34 -12.55
CA LEU A 298 14.39 -20.79 -12.45
C LEU A 298 15.44 -21.24 -11.42
N SER A 299 15.00 -21.96 -10.39
CA SER A 299 15.87 -22.70 -9.47
C SER A 299 15.67 -24.20 -9.68
N GLN A 300 16.75 -24.94 -9.92
CA GLN A 300 16.69 -26.37 -10.21
C GLN A 300 17.90 -27.13 -9.66
N THR A 301 17.69 -28.36 -9.19
CA THR A 301 18.74 -29.28 -8.73
C THR A 301 18.54 -30.67 -9.32
N GLY A 302 19.60 -31.49 -9.36
CA GLY A 302 19.51 -32.91 -9.75
C GLY A 302 19.22 -33.16 -11.23
N ASN A 303 19.91 -32.43 -12.13
CA ASN A 303 19.86 -32.63 -13.59
C ASN A 303 18.45 -32.61 -14.21
N VAL A 304 17.61 -31.69 -13.72
CA VAL A 304 16.37 -31.30 -14.39
C VAL A 304 16.72 -30.45 -15.62
N SER A 305 16.10 -30.76 -16.75
CA SER A 305 16.15 -29.92 -17.95
C SER A 305 14.74 -29.59 -18.41
N LEU A 306 14.51 -28.34 -18.78
CA LEU A 306 13.25 -27.82 -19.28
C LEU A 306 13.35 -27.48 -20.77
N SER A 307 12.30 -27.79 -21.53
CA SER A 307 12.13 -27.36 -22.92
C SER A 307 10.68 -26.97 -23.19
N ASN A 308 10.43 -26.31 -24.33
CA ASN A 308 9.08 -25.96 -24.80
C ASN A 308 8.22 -25.26 -23.73
N ALA A 309 8.80 -24.25 -23.05
CA ALA A 309 8.07 -23.50 -22.06
C ALA A 309 6.94 -22.69 -22.72
N GLU A 310 5.76 -22.76 -22.14
CA GLU A 310 4.57 -22.02 -22.56
C GLU A 310 3.87 -21.46 -21.33
N ILE A 311 3.18 -20.34 -21.48
CA ILE A 311 2.27 -19.84 -20.46
C ILE A 311 0.83 -19.93 -20.98
N ILE A 312 -0.06 -20.41 -20.11
CA ILE A 312 -1.50 -20.42 -20.33
C ILE A 312 -2.18 -19.52 -19.31
N ALA A 313 -3.38 -19.05 -19.65
CA ALA A 313 -4.21 -18.31 -18.72
C ALA A 313 -5.42 -19.15 -18.32
N ASP A 314 -5.69 -19.31 -17.02
CA ASP A 314 -6.77 -20.17 -16.54
C ASP A 314 -8.11 -19.76 -17.18
N GLY A 315 -8.83 -20.74 -17.71
CA GLY A 315 -10.08 -20.54 -18.45
C GLY A 315 -9.93 -20.15 -19.93
N SER A 316 -8.71 -20.11 -20.46
CA SER A 316 -8.45 -20.04 -21.91
C SER A 316 -7.81 -21.34 -22.41
N SER A 317 -8.06 -21.68 -23.68
CA SER A 317 -7.31 -22.69 -24.43
C SER A 317 -6.06 -22.11 -25.10
N ASP A 318 -5.93 -20.79 -25.15
CA ASP A 318 -4.79 -20.12 -25.78
C ASP A 318 -3.49 -20.46 -25.03
N ARG A 319 -2.41 -20.65 -25.80
CA ARG A 319 -1.04 -20.77 -25.28
C ARG A 319 -0.14 -19.67 -25.84
N SER A 320 0.87 -19.27 -25.08
CA SER A 320 1.89 -18.33 -25.54
C SER A 320 3.27 -18.88 -25.20
N SER A 321 4.14 -19.02 -26.21
CA SER A 321 5.47 -19.61 -26.06
C SER A 321 6.41 -18.68 -25.29
N CYS A 322 7.18 -19.26 -24.37
CA CYS A 322 8.19 -18.58 -23.57
C CYS A 322 9.60 -19.00 -24.01
N THR A 323 10.57 -18.10 -23.84
CA THR A 323 11.98 -18.38 -24.11
C THR A 323 12.69 -18.74 -22.81
N ILE A 324 13.35 -19.91 -22.79
CA ILE A 324 14.22 -20.33 -21.67
C ILE A 324 15.66 -19.89 -22.00
N SER A 325 16.30 -19.16 -21.10
CA SER A 325 17.70 -18.75 -21.21
C SER A 325 18.39 -18.88 -19.86
N SER A 326 19.31 -19.84 -19.75
CA SER A 326 20.01 -20.18 -18.50
C SER A 326 19.01 -20.42 -17.35
N SER A 327 18.99 -19.55 -16.34
CA SER A 327 18.10 -19.58 -15.17
C SER A 327 16.89 -18.65 -15.29
N THR A 328 16.50 -18.23 -16.50
CA THR A 328 15.37 -17.30 -16.71
C THR A 328 14.41 -17.82 -17.77
N ILE A 329 13.11 -17.74 -17.50
CA ILE A 329 12.04 -18.03 -18.46
C ILE A 329 11.29 -16.73 -18.74
N THR A 330 11.38 -16.22 -19.97
CA THR A 330 10.72 -14.98 -20.39
C THR A 330 9.48 -15.29 -21.22
N CYS A 331 8.33 -14.84 -20.75
CA CYS A 331 7.03 -15.04 -21.37
C CYS A 331 6.42 -13.69 -21.79
N PRO A 332 6.44 -13.32 -23.09
CA PRO A 332 5.65 -12.20 -23.58
C PRO A 332 4.16 -12.53 -23.48
N LEU A 333 3.31 -11.56 -23.16
CA LEU A 333 1.88 -11.76 -22.93
C LEU A 333 1.06 -10.93 -23.91
N SER A 334 0.21 -11.62 -24.68
CA SER A 334 -0.77 -10.96 -25.54
C SER A 334 -1.93 -10.36 -24.74
N ALA A 335 -2.77 -9.56 -25.42
CA ALA A 335 -3.92 -8.88 -24.83
C ALA A 335 -4.87 -9.83 -24.06
N SER A 336 -5.12 -11.03 -24.57
CA SER A 336 -6.05 -11.99 -23.94
C SER A 336 -5.47 -12.62 -22.67
N PHE A 337 -4.16 -12.85 -22.59
CA PHE A 337 -3.52 -13.49 -21.44
C PHE A 337 -3.37 -12.51 -20.28
N GLY A 338 -2.76 -11.35 -20.54
CA GLY A 338 -2.31 -10.46 -19.49
C GLY A 338 -3.39 -9.59 -18.87
N SER A 339 -4.59 -9.49 -19.42
CA SER A 339 -5.60 -8.55 -18.94
C SER A 339 -6.17 -8.93 -17.57
N LEU A 340 -6.24 -7.93 -16.67
CA LEU A 340 -6.90 -8.01 -15.36
C LEU A 340 -8.28 -7.30 -15.38
N SER A 341 -8.77 -6.90 -16.57
CA SER A 341 -9.96 -6.06 -16.70
C SER A 341 -11.26 -6.72 -16.22
N SER A 342 -11.34 -8.05 -16.24
CA SER A 342 -12.45 -8.88 -15.75
C SER A 342 -12.28 -9.38 -14.31
N GLY A 343 -11.16 -9.07 -13.65
CA GLY A 343 -10.86 -9.50 -12.28
C GLY A 343 -9.46 -10.13 -12.12
N PRO A 344 -9.24 -10.89 -11.03
CA PRO A 344 -7.96 -11.56 -10.78
C PRO A 344 -7.56 -12.50 -11.92
N ARG A 345 -6.36 -12.31 -12.48
CA ARG A 345 -5.83 -13.18 -13.55
C ARG A 345 -4.97 -14.27 -12.95
N ARG A 346 -5.18 -15.52 -13.38
CA ARG A 346 -4.30 -16.65 -13.07
C ARG A 346 -3.58 -17.07 -14.33
N LEU A 347 -2.28 -17.23 -14.22
CA LEU A 347 -1.40 -17.68 -15.28
C LEU A 347 -0.66 -18.93 -14.79
N THR A 348 -0.58 -19.94 -15.65
CA THR A 348 0.04 -21.23 -15.36
C THR A 348 1.17 -21.43 -16.37
N LEU A 349 2.39 -21.63 -15.87
CA LEU A 349 3.59 -21.87 -16.65
C LEU A 349 3.76 -23.38 -16.84
N LEU A 350 3.85 -23.79 -18.09
CA LEU A 350 3.98 -25.18 -18.54
C LEU A 350 5.36 -25.36 -19.19
N ALA A 351 5.94 -26.55 -19.07
CA ALA A 351 7.13 -26.95 -19.82
C ALA A 351 7.23 -28.47 -19.92
N ASP A 352 8.03 -28.95 -20.87
CA ASP A 352 8.47 -30.34 -20.89
C ASP A 352 9.61 -30.54 -19.88
N ILE A 353 9.51 -31.58 -19.05
CA ILE A 353 10.47 -31.89 -17.98
C ILE A 353 11.15 -33.23 -18.27
N ALA A 354 12.47 -33.21 -18.40
CA ALA A 354 13.31 -34.40 -18.36
C ALA A 354 14.22 -34.37 -17.11
N ILE A 355 14.41 -35.55 -16.50
CA ILE A 355 15.20 -35.73 -15.26
C ILE A 355 16.26 -36.77 -15.56
N SER A 356 17.53 -36.36 -15.59
CA SER A 356 18.63 -37.21 -16.05
C SER A 356 19.35 -37.91 -14.89
N ASN A 357 19.14 -39.23 -14.81
CA ASN A 357 19.65 -40.19 -13.82
C ASN A 357 18.99 -40.17 -12.43
N THR A 358 18.79 -41.38 -11.90
CA THR A 358 18.04 -41.76 -10.69
C THR A 358 18.72 -41.45 -9.35
N GLY A 359 19.47 -40.35 -9.29
CA GLY A 359 20.34 -39.97 -8.17
C GLY A 359 19.75 -38.97 -7.19
N ASN A 360 18.58 -39.26 -6.61
CA ASN A 360 17.89 -38.62 -5.46
C ASN A 360 18.15 -37.11 -5.17
N ARG A 361 17.05 -36.32 -5.09
CA ARG A 361 16.98 -34.85 -4.87
C ARG A 361 17.01 -33.99 -6.15
N ALA A 362 16.29 -34.43 -7.18
CA ALA A 362 15.86 -33.51 -8.22
C ALA A 362 14.80 -32.55 -7.67
N SER A 363 14.93 -31.25 -7.93
CA SER A 363 13.91 -30.27 -7.57
C SER A 363 13.87 -29.10 -8.55
N LEU A 364 12.73 -28.41 -8.54
CA LEU A 364 12.39 -27.34 -9.45
C LEU A 364 11.49 -26.32 -8.74
N GLN A 365 11.83 -25.04 -8.83
CA GLN A 365 10.96 -23.94 -8.41
C GLN A 365 11.15 -22.75 -9.34
N VAL A 366 10.05 -22.15 -9.78
CA VAL A 366 10.05 -20.87 -10.48
C VAL A 366 9.57 -19.75 -9.56
N SER A 367 10.10 -18.55 -9.76
CA SER A 367 9.86 -17.40 -8.88
C SER A 367 9.88 -16.09 -9.66
N LEU A 368 9.15 -15.08 -9.17
CA LEU A 368 9.29 -13.69 -9.61
C LEU A 368 10.05 -12.98 -8.48
N ASN A 369 11.35 -12.76 -8.67
CA ASN A 369 12.21 -12.26 -7.59
C ASN A 369 12.35 -10.74 -7.57
N GLU A 370 12.41 -10.11 -8.74
CA GLU A 370 12.75 -8.70 -8.87
C GLU A 370 11.48 -7.85 -9.04
N PRO A 371 11.06 -7.06 -8.03
CA PRO A 371 9.96 -6.10 -8.21
C PRO A 371 10.34 -4.97 -9.17
N GLY A 372 11.64 -4.68 -9.32
CA GLY A 372 12.13 -3.46 -9.96
C GLY A 372 12.00 -2.24 -9.03
N THR A 373 12.31 -1.06 -9.57
CA THR A 373 12.19 0.24 -8.91
C THR A 373 11.87 1.31 -9.95
N THR A 374 11.60 2.55 -9.53
CA THR A 374 11.45 3.73 -10.41
C THR A 374 12.64 3.99 -11.34
N THR A 375 13.79 3.36 -11.12
CA THR A 375 15.03 3.53 -11.92
C THR A 375 15.60 2.20 -12.42
N SER A 376 14.91 1.07 -12.25
CA SER A 376 15.41 -0.24 -12.68
C SER A 376 14.27 -1.21 -12.98
N ALA A 377 14.26 -1.77 -14.20
CA ALA A 377 13.35 -2.85 -14.57
C ALA A 377 13.42 -4.03 -13.58
N GLY A 378 12.30 -4.72 -13.43
CA GLY A 378 12.17 -5.98 -12.69
C GLY A 378 11.64 -7.11 -13.56
N ALA A 379 11.07 -8.11 -12.90
CA ALA A 379 10.59 -9.35 -13.49
C ALA A 379 9.19 -9.25 -14.14
N ILE A 380 8.52 -8.10 -14.04
CA ILE A 380 7.11 -7.94 -14.40
C ILE A 380 6.93 -6.65 -15.18
N GLN A 381 6.62 -6.79 -16.47
CA GLN A 381 6.19 -5.67 -17.30
C GLN A 381 4.67 -5.66 -17.42
N TRP A 382 4.07 -4.48 -17.31
CA TRP A 382 2.62 -4.28 -17.38
C TRP A 382 2.27 -2.89 -17.91
N THR A 383 1.01 -2.66 -18.25
CA THR A 383 0.50 -1.37 -18.71
C THR A 383 -0.79 -0.99 -17.99
N ASP A 384 -1.09 0.31 -17.94
CA ASP A 384 -2.37 0.88 -17.52
C ASP A 384 -3.25 1.37 -18.69
N GLY A 385 -2.82 1.09 -19.93
CA GLY A 385 -3.44 1.57 -21.17
C GLY A 385 -3.00 2.98 -21.59
N SER A 386 -1.99 3.57 -20.94
CA SER A 386 -1.36 4.83 -21.35
C SER A 386 0.17 4.80 -21.22
N THR A 387 0.68 4.06 -20.23
CA THR A 387 2.10 3.87 -19.96
C THR A 387 2.38 2.37 -19.80
N THR A 388 3.58 1.94 -20.19
CA THR A 388 4.14 0.63 -19.83
C THR A 388 5.12 0.82 -18.68
N PHE A 389 4.95 0.03 -17.64
CA PHE A 389 5.78 -0.04 -16.45
C PHE A 389 6.57 -1.35 -16.48
N ASP A 390 7.82 -1.30 -16.05
CA ASP A 390 8.75 -2.42 -15.95
C ASP A 390 9.01 -2.85 -14.49
N TRP A 391 8.30 -2.26 -13.53
CA TRP A 391 8.40 -2.56 -12.11
C TRP A 391 7.03 -2.56 -11.41
N VAL A 392 6.97 -3.15 -10.21
CA VAL A 392 5.79 -3.20 -9.34
C VAL A 392 6.14 -2.69 -7.94
N GLY A 393 5.20 -2.01 -7.30
CA GLY A 393 5.38 -1.45 -5.95
C GLY A 393 5.40 -2.46 -4.80
N ALA A 394 5.96 -3.65 -5.01
CA ALA A 394 6.02 -4.75 -4.05
C ALA A 394 7.41 -4.87 -3.40
N ASP A 395 7.47 -5.43 -2.18
CA ASP A 395 8.74 -5.74 -1.52
C ASP A 395 9.31 -7.07 -2.05
N ALA A 396 10.64 -7.23 -2.03
CA ALA A 396 11.31 -8.40 -2.60
C ALA A 396 11.45 -9.57 -1.58
N PRO A 397 11.39 -10.85 -2.02
CA PRO A 397 11.08 -11.32 -3.38
C PRO A 397 9.58 -11.21 -3.68
N VAL A 398 9.21 -10.86 -4.91
CA VAL A 398 7.80 -10.60 -5.28
C VAL A 398 6.91 -11.80 -4.99
N ILE A 399 7.29 -12.99 -5.46
CA ILE A 399 6.63 -14.26 -5.12
C ILE A 399 7.47 -15.50 -5.46
N ARG A 400 7.43 -16.52 -4.61
CA ARG A 400 7.89 -17.88 -4.92
C ARG A 400 6.71 -18.76 -5.36
N GLY A 401 6.86 -19.49 -6.46
CA GLY A 401 5.88 -20.49 -6.91
C GLY A 401 5.99 -21.80 -6.14
N THR A 402 5.21 -22.79 -6.56
CA THR A 402 5.27 -24.19 -6.09
C THR A 402 6.70 -24.73 -6.13
N TYR A 403 7.11 -25.45 -5.09
CA TYR A 403 8.36 -26.20 -5.05
C TYR A 403 8.09 -27.67 -5.44
N TYR A 404 8.63 -28.10 -6.57
CA TYR A 404 8.50 -29.46 -7.06
C TYR A 404 9.73 -30.28 -6.64
N SER A 405 9.53 -31.46 -6.06
CA SER A 405 10.64 -32.35 -5.66
C SER A 405 10.35 -33.81 -5.95
N TYR A 406 11.40 -34.55 -6.32
CA TYR A 406 11.38 -36.00 -6.59
C TYR A 406 11.62 -36.83 -5.32
#